data_AF-X1LJI6-F1
#
_entry.id   AF-X1LJI6-F1
#
_cell.length_a   1.000
_cell.length_b   1.000
_cell.length_c   1.000
_cell.angle_alpha   90.00
_cell.angle_beta   90.00
_cell.angle_gamma   90.00
#
_symmetry.space_group_name_H-M   'P 1'
#
loop_
_entity.id
_entity.type
_entity.pdbx_description
1 polymer ?
#
loop_
_entity_poly.entity_id
_entity_poly.type
_entity_poly.pdbx_seq_one_letter_code
_entity_poly.pdbx_strand_id
1 'polypeptide(L)'
;PGVEFRRIDDRDYVRGLVHCGSGWKDPVCGHQISIQRAKDIQAVIDPHRKAGGDVVLGTFTLAHNQGDPLAPMLKTISKAFHLTTSGRAWKKVSDLVGARIGVVGWVRSAEITVGENGWHPHLHVLFFIDRILTEDEMKALEQFFYERWSDAIEAAGYGRPSREHGVRVSHGESAGKYVALLSKQNLALETVSSGTKQGRQGNRSTLQLQYDWMVHQRDSDKQLIKEYQLATYRMNQLTWSRGKNDLRKKYRVAEQLDFDLVQDPIENTGQVVVRMHSSE
;
A
#
# COMPACT_ATOMS: atom_id res chain seq x y z
N PRO A 1 15.98 -4.51 31.41
CA PRO A 1 15.50 -3.77 30.22
C PRO A 1 14.78 -2.49 30.67
N GLY A 2 15.40 -1.33 30.45
CA GLY A 2 14.80 -0.02 30.74
C GLY A 2 14.49 0.71 29.45
N VAL A 3 13.44 1.54 29.46
CA VAL A 3 13.22 2.54 28.41
C VAL A 3 14.24 3.65 28.61
N GLU A 4 15.04 3.95 27.61
CA GLU A 4 16.07 4.99 27.64
C GLU A 4 15.64 6.19 26.80
N PHE A 5 15.82 7.39 27.35
CA PHE A 5 15.58 8.65 26.65
C PHE A 5 16.92 9.34 26.39
N ARG A 6 17.14 9.81 25.16
CA ARG A 6 18.34 10.56 24.79
C ARG A 6 17.97 11.74 23.90
N ARG A 7 18.45 12.94 24.24
CA ARG A 7 18.37 14.11 23.34
C ARG A 7 19.62 14.18 22.45
N ILE A 8 19.45 14.34 21.14
CA ILE A 8 20.52 14.65 20.18
C ILE A 8 19.99 15.70 19.21
N ASP A 9 20.69 16.83 19.03
CA ASP A 9 20.33 17.91 18.10
C ASP A 9 18.83 18.29 18.14
N ASP A 10 18.33 18.70 19.32
CA ASP A 10 16.92 19.05 19.60
C ASP A 10 15.87 17.95 19.34
N ARG A 11 16.30 16.72 19.03
CA ARG A 11 15.42 15.56 18.86
C ARG A 11 15.51 14.61 20.05
N ASP A 12 14.35 14.13 20.50
CA ASP A 12 14.24 13.12 21.55
C ASP A 12 14.23 11.72 20.94
N TYR A 13 15.10 10.85 21.44
CA TYR A 13 15.23 9.46 21.02
C TYR A 13 14.80 8.58 22.18
N VAL A 14 13.96 7.59 21.88
CA VAL A 14 13.54 6.58 22.85
C VAL A 14 14.04 5.22 22.42
N ARG A 15 14.67 4.48 23.33
CA ARG A 15 15.14 3.10 23.14
C ARG A 15 14.54 2.18 24.20
N GLY A 16 14.55 0.88 23.95
CA GLY A 16 14.00 -0.13 24.87
C GLY A 16 12.48 -0.32 24.78
N LEU A 17 11.85 0.19 23.71
CA LEU A 17 10.43 -0.06 23.42
C LEU A 17 10.26 -1.45 22.79
N VAL A 18 9.18 -2.14 23.16
CA VAL A 18 8.76 -3.38 22.50
C VAL A 18 7.91 -3.02 21.30
N HIS A 19 8.35 -3.45 20.12
CA HIS A 19 7.64 -3.23 18.86
C HIS A 19 6.66 -4.37 18.59
N CYS A 20 5.47 -4.05 18.08
CA CYS A 20 4.43 -5.06 17.83
C CYS A 20 4.60 -5.80 16.49
N GLY A 21 5.46 -5.32 15.59
CA GLY A 21 5.66 -5.88 14.25
C GLY A 21 4.47 -5.66 13.30
N SER A 22 3.54 -4.78 13.64
CA SER A 22 2.37 -4.52 12.82
C SER A 22 2.63 -3.36 11.86
N GLY A 23 2.67 -3.66 10.56
CA GLY A 23 2.79 -2.64 9.51
C GLY A 23 1.60 -1.68 9.39
N TRP A 24 0.46 -2.01 10.02
CA TRP A 24 -0.80 -1.27 9.90
C TRP A 24 -1.21 -0.54 11.18
N LYS A 25 -1.05 -1.16 12.35
CA LYS A 25 -1.63 -0.67 13.62
C LYS A 25 -0.73 0.29 14.38
N ASP A 26 0.57 0.15 14.19
CA ASP A 26 1.58 0.87 14.94
C ASP A 26 2.36 1.74 13.95
N PRO A 27 2.29 3.08 14.08
CA PRO A 27 2.94 3.98 13.16
C PRO A 27 4.47 3.85 13.17
N VAL A 28 5.07 3.41 14.29
CA VAL A 28 6.52 3.22 14.40
C VAL A 28 6.95 1.95 13.67
N CYS A 29 6.30 0.83 13.95
CA CYS A 29 6.54 -0.43 13.22
C CYS A 29 6.25 -0.24 11.73
N GLY A 30 5.10 0.36 11.40
CA GLY A 30 4.69 0.65 10.04
C GLY A 30 5.74 1.44 9.27
N HIS A 31 6.33 2.46 9.88
CA HIS A 31 7.39 3.25 9.27
C HIS A 31 8.64 2.43 8.94
N GLN A 32 9.16 1.70 9.92
CA GLN A 32 10.36 0.86 9.76
C GLN A 32 10.15 -0.23 8.71
N ILE A 33 9.02 -0.94 8.78
CA ILE A 33 8.65 -1.97 7.81
C ILE A 33 8.55 -1.35 6.42
N SER A 34 7.88 -0.21 6.25
CA SER A 34 7.77 0.48 4.96
C SER A 34 9.14 0.82 4.35
N ILE A 35 10.12 1.26 5.14
CA ILE A 35 11.49 1.54 4.67
C ILE A 35 12.16 0.27 4.13
N GLN A 36 12.03 -0.86 4.80
CA GLN A 36 12.64 -2.09 4.28
C GLN A 36 11.90 -2.64 3.07
N ARG A 37 10.56 -2.66 3.11
CA ARG A 37 9.72 -3.09 2.00
C ARG A 37 9.98 -2.28 0.74
N ALA A 38 10.38 -1.02 0.90
CA ALA A 38 10.86 -0.19 -0.17
C ALA A 38 12.16 -0.68 -0.82
N LYS A 39 13.16 -1.03 0.00
CA LYS A 39 14.42 -1.63 -0.47
C LYS A 39 14.14 -2.95 -1.19
N ASP A 40 13.24 -3.78 -0.65
CA ASP A 40 12.86 -5.06 -1.25
C ASP A 40 12.27 -4.88 -2.65
N ILE A 41 11.38 -3.89 -2.83
CA ILE A 41 10.79 -3.56 -4.14
C ILE A 41 11.86 -3.03 -5.10
N GLN A 42 12.74 -2.14 -4.63
CA GLN A 42 13.83 -1.58 -5.44
C GLN A 42 14.75 -2.69 -5.96
N ALA A 43 15.10 -3.66 -5.11
CA ALA A 43 15.92 -4.81 -5.45
C ALA A 43 15.31 -5.70 -6.56
N VAL A 44 13.99 -5.60 -6.80
CA VAL A 44 13.32 -6.28 -7.92
C VAL A 44 13.23 -5.37 -9.14
N ILE A 45 12.91 -4.08 -8.97
CA ILE A 45 12.72 -3.11 -10.06
C ILE A 45 13.99 -2.91 -10.88
N ASP A 46 15.14 -2.68 -10.23
CA ASP A 46 16.39 -2.35 -10.93
C ASP A 46 16.87 -3.46 -11.87
N PRO A 47 17.05 -4.72 -11.41
CA PRO A 47 17.46 -5.78 -12.30
C PRO A 47 16.40 -6.11 -13.36
N HIS A 48 15.11 -5.92 -13.07
CA HIS A 48 14.06 -6.14 -14.06
C HIS A 48 14.16 -5.17 -15.24
N ARG A 49 14.31 -3.87 -14.94
CA ARG A 49 14.50 -2.83 -15.96
C ARG A 49 15.81 -2.99 -16.72
N LYS A 50 16.89 -3.35 -16.01
CA LYS A 50 18.19 -3.64 -16.64
C LYS A 50 18.10 -4.80 -17.64
N ALA A 51 17.18 -5.74 -17.42
CA ALA A 51 16.89 -6.85 -18.35
C ALA A 51 15.94 -6.46 -19.51
N GLY A 52 15.60 -5.18 -19.67
CA GLY A 52 14.71 -4.68 -20.72
C GLY A 52 13.22 -4.79 -20.40
N GLY A 53 12.86 -5.22 -19.17
CA GLY A 53 11.49 -5.27 -18.70
C GLY A 53 10.95 -3.92 -18.26
N ASP A 54 9.64 -3.84 -18.09
CA ASP A 54 8.94 -2.63 -17.66
C ASP A 54 8.16 -2.86 -16.37
N VAL A 55 7.92 -1.78 -15.63
CA VAL A 55 7.16 -1.81 -14.38
C VAL A 55 6.00 -0.85 -14.52
N VAL A 56 4.79 -1.38 -14.39
CA VAL A 56 3.54 -0.67 -14.59
C VAL A 56 2.75 -0.66 -13.29
N LEU A 57 2.15 0.49 -12.94
CA LEU A 57 1.22 0.58 -11.80
C LEU A 57 -0.20 0.40 -12.26
N GLY A 58 -0.93 -0.46 -11.55
CA GLY A 58 -2.38 -0.46 -11.52
C GLY A 58 -2.90 0.03 -10.18
N THR A 59 -3.75 1.06 -10.20
CA THR A 59 -4.54 1.50 -9.05
C THR A 59 -5.96 0.97 -9.21
N PHE A 60 -6.44 0.20 -8.24
CA PHE A 60 -7.76 -0.45 -8.27
C PHE A 60 -8.64 0.06 -7.13
N THR A 61 -9.83 0.51 -7.47
CA THR A 61 -10.79 1.17 -6.58
C THR A 61 -12.15 0.49 -6.70
N LEU A 62 -12.81 0.24 -5.57
CA LEU A 62 -14.21 -0.17 -5.55
C LEU A 62 -15.13 1.05 -5.41
N ALA A 63 -16.31 1.00 -6.01
CA ALA A 63 -17.37 1.94 -5.66
C ALA A 63 -17.92 1.59 -4.27
N HIS A 64 -18.13 2.59 -3.43
CA HIS A 64 -18.55 2.40 -2.04
C HIS A 64 -19.39 3.59 -1.56
N ASN A 65 -20.09 3.38 -0.44
CA ASN A 65 -20.89 4.37 0.25
C ASN A 65 -20.40 4.57 1.68
N GLN A 66 -20.80 5.67 2.31
CA GLN A 66 -20.40 6.04 3.67
C GLN A 66 -20.61 4.95 4.73
N GLY A 67 -21.64 4.11 4.57
CA GLY A 67 -21.97 3.03 5.50
C GLY A 67 -21.20 1.72 5.30
N ASP A 68 -20.35 1.62 4.27
CA ASP A 68 -19.66 0.38 3.95
C ASP A 68 -18.54 0.09 4.97
N PRO A 69 -18.59 -1.07 5.68
CA PRO A 69 -17.57 -1.39 6.66
C PRO A 69 -16.25 -1.79 5.99
N LEU A 70 -15.12 -1.38 6.58
CA LEU A 70 -13.79 -1.54 6.00
C LEU A 70 -13.39 -3.00 5.79
N ALA A 71 -13.66 -3.88 6.75
CA ALA A 71 -13.22 -5.28 6.66
C ALA A 71 -13.84 -6.04 5.46
N PRO A 72 -15.18 -5.97 5.24
CA PRO A 72 -15.80 -6.43 4.01
C PRO A 72 -15.17 -5.84 2.74
N MET A 73 -14.92 -4.53 2.69
CA MET A 73 -14.32 -3.88 1.53
C MET A 73 -12.91 -4.43 1.24
N LEU A 74 -12.05 -4.57 2.25
CA LEU A 74 -10.71 -5.14 2.12
C LEU A 74 -10.74 -6.60 1.61
N LYS A 75 -11.70 -7.39 2.10
CA LYS A 75 -11.91 -8.77 1.61
C LYS A 75 -12.34 -8.77 0.15
N THR A 76 -13.25 -7.87 -0.23
CA THR A 76 -13.76 -7.72 -1.60
C THR A 76 -12.66 -7.32 -2.57
N ILE A 77 -11.90 -6.26 -2.30
CA ILE A 77 -10.80 -5.82 -3.20
C ILE A 77 -9.74 -6.91 -3.36
N SER A 78 -9.44 -7.65 -2.28
CA SER A 78 -8.46 -8.75 -2.35
C SER A 78 -8.97 -9.92 -3.21
N LYS A 79 -10.27 -10.26 -3.11
CA LYS A 79 -10.90 -11.31 -3.92
C LYS A 79 -11.03 -10.86 -5.38
N ALA A 80 -11.46 -9.63 -5.63
CA ALA A 80 -11.58 -9.05 -6.96
C ALA A 80 -10.23 -9.04 -7.67
N PHE A 81 -9.17 -8.61 -6.99
CA PHE A 81 -7.81 -8.65 -7.53
C PHE A 81 -7.34 -10.06 -7.89
N HIS A 82 -7.64 -11.05 -7.04
CA HIS A 82 -7.35 -12.45 -7.34
C HIS A 82 -8.06 -12.92 -8.62
N LEU A 83 -9.33 -12.56 -8.79
CA LEU A 83 -10.09 -12.89 -10.01
C LEU A 83 -9.52 -12.18 -11.24
N THR A 84 -9.16 -10.89 -11.13
CA THR A 84 -8.54 -10.13 -12.21
C THR A 84 -7.24 -10.78 -12.69
N THR A 85 -6.40 -11.26 -11.76
CA THR A 85 -5.05 -11.78 -12.04
C THR A 85 -4.96 -13.31 -12.05
N SER A 86 -6.06 -14.02 -12.30
CA SER A 86 -6.06 -15.48 -12.39
C SER A 86 -7.01 -16.03 -13.48
N GLY A 87 -6.97 -17.35 -13.66
CA GLY A 87 -7.83 -18.06 -14.60
C GLY A 87 -7.37 -18.00 -16.06
N ARG A 88 -8.22 -18.50 -16.96
CA ARG A 88 -7.92 -18.61 -18.39
C ARG A 88 -7.74 -17.25 -19.05
N ALA A 89 -8.57 -16.27 -18.71
CA ALA A 89 -8.48 -14.92 -19.26
C ALA A 89 -7.18 -14.21 -18.86
N TRP A 90 -6.69 -14.41 -17.62
CA TRP A 90 -5.36 -13.90 -17.23
C TRP A 90 -4.24 -14.49 -18.07
N LYS A 91 -4.33 -15.77 -18.45
CA LYS A 91 -3.35 -16.37 -19.38
C LYS A 91 -3.38 -15.74 -20.77
N LYS A 92 -4.51 -15.17 -21.17
CA LYS A 92 -4.70 -14.44 -22.44
C LYS A 92 -4.25 -12.98 -22.37
N VAL A 93 -3.79 -12.48 -21.21
CA VAL A 93 -3.18 -11.14 -21.15
C VAL A 93 -2.02 -11.03 -22.13
N SER A 94 -1.36 -12.15 -22.41
CA SER A 94 -0.32 -12.28 -23.43
C SER A 94 -0.80 -12.02 -24.85
N ASP A 95 -2.09 -11.97 -25.14
CA ASP A 95 -2.56 -11.84 -26.53
C ASP A 95 -3.26 -10.49 -26.76
N LEU A 96 -3.18 -9.58 -25.78
CA LEU A 96 -3.71 -8.23 -25.89
C LEU A 96 -2.99 -7.50 -27.04
N VAL A 97 -3.77 -6.95 -27.97
CA VAL A 97 -3.33 -6.18 -29.15
C VAL A 97 -2.43 -6.90 -30.17
N GLY A 98 -2.46 -8.23 -30.21
CA GLY A 98 -1.67 -9.01 -31.19
C GLY A 98 -0.18 -9.07 -30.89
N ALA A 99 0.26 -8.53 -29.75
CA ALA A 99 1.62 -8.58 -29.26
C ALA A 99 1.68 -9.24 -27.88
N ARG A 100 2.76 -9.98 -27.63
CA ARG A 100 2.89 -10.71 -26.35
C ARG A 100 3.10 -9.76 -25.17
N ILE A 101 2.14 -9.63 -24.26
CA ILE A 101 2.34 -8.98 -22.94
C ILE A 101 2.62 -10.06 -21.88
N GLY A 102 3.89 -10.28 -21.55
CA GLY A 102 4.28 -11.24 -20.53
C GLY A 102 4.34 -10.62 -19.14
N VAL A 103 3.36 -10.92 -18.30
CA VAL A 103 3.42 -10.53 -16.88
C VAL A 103 4.31 -11.51 -16.11
N VAL A 104 5.50 -11.06 -15.74
CA VAL A 104 6.50 -11.80 -14.96
C VAL A 104 6.01 -12.05 -13.54
N GLY A 105 5.36 -11.05 -12.94
CA GLY A 105 4.81 -11.12 -11.60
C GLY A 105 4.27 -9.77 -11.17
N TRP A 106 3.80 -9.70 -9.92
CA TRP A 106 3.32 -8.46 -9.34
C TRP A 106 3.58 -8.39 -7.84
N VAL A 107 3.58 -7.18 -7.30
CA VAL A 107 3.51 -6.90 -5.86
C VAL A 107 2.43 -5.87 -5.61
N ARG A 108 1.68 -6.02 -4.53
CA ARG A 108 0.59 -5.09 -4.17
C ARG A 108 0.60 -4.71 -2.70
N SER A 109 -0.02 -3.57 -2.43
CA SER A 109 -0.42 -3.12 -1.10
C SER A 109 -1.79 -2.46 -1.17
N ALA A 110 -2.48 -2.38 -0.03
CA ALA A 110 -3.62 -1.49 0.07
C ALA A 110 -3.19 -0.05 0.43
N GLU A 111 -3.92 0.94 -0.06
CA GLU A 111 -3.96 2.31 0.47
C GLU A 111 -5.31 2.49 1.17
N ILE A 112 -5.34 2.81 2.46
CA ILE A 112 -6.57 2.97 3.24
C ILE A 112 -6.64 4.41 3.74
N THR A 113 -7.65 5.15 3.29
CA THR A 113 -7.95 6.51 3.75
C THR A 113 -9.42 6.60 4.18
N VAL A 114 -9.78 7.66 4.89
CA VAL A 114 -11.18 7.94 5.27
C VAL A 114 -11.55 9.38 4.91
N GLY A 115 -12.70 9.56 4.29
CA GLY A 115 -13.24 10.85 3.88
C GLY A 115 -14.66 11.07 4.40
N GLU A 116 -15.33 12.07 3.85
CA GLU A 116 -16.75 12.35 4.14
C GLU A 116 -17.64 11.14 3.81
N ASN A 117 -17.33 10.44 2.70
CA ASN A 117 -18.03 9.26 2.23
C ASN A 117 -17.52 7.95 2.84
N GLY A 118 -16.93 7.98 4.04
CA GLY A 118 -16.47 6.78 4.73
C GLY A 118 -15.09 6.29 4.27
N TRP A 119 -14.88 4.96 4.28
CA TRP A 119 -13.58 4.36 3.98
C TRP A 119 -13.29 4.31 2.48
N HIS A 120 -12.07 4.69 2.08
CA HIS A 120 -11.58 4.63 0.70
C HIS A 120 -10.35 3.70 0.61
N PRO A 121 -10.55 2.37 0.60
CA PRO A 121 -9.48 1.42 0.36
C PRO A 121 -9.24 1.21 -1.14
N HIS A 122 -7.98 1.34 -1.56
CA HIS A 122 -7.51 1.09 -2.92
C HIS A 122 -6.43 0.00 -2.89
N LEU A 123 -6.21 -0.68 -4.01
CA LEU A 123 -5.00 -1.48 -4.21
C LEU A 123 -4.05 -0.76 -5.16
N HIS A 124 -2.81 -0.58 -4.73
CA HIS A 124 -1.69 -0.23 -5.60
C HIS A 124 -0.94 -1.49 -5.94
N VAL A 125 -0.72 -1.72 -7.24
CA VAL A 125 -0.12 -2.94 -7.75
C VAL A 125 0.95 -2.60 -8.75
N LEU A 126 2.16 -3.07 -8.52
CA LEU A 126 3.23 -3.06 -9.51
C LEU A 126 3.20 -4.36 -10.30
N PHE A 127 2.98 -4.26 -11.60
CA PHE A 127 3.11 -5.34 -12.56
C PHE A 127 4.47 -5.27 -13.25
N PHE A 128 5.18 -6.40 -13.24
CA PHE A 128 6.49 -6.55 -13.88
C PHE A 128 6.26 -7.20 -15.25
N ILE A 129 6.50 -6.45 -16.31
CA ILE A 129 6.25 -6.83 -17.70
C ILE A 129 7.57 -7.16 -18.37
N ASP A 130 7.61 -8.22 -19.18
CA ASP A 130 8.83 -8.70 -19.82
C ASP A 130 9.45 -7.78 -20.87
N ARG A 131 8.77 -6.68 -21.21
CA ARG A 131 9.23 -5.63 -22.13
C ARG A 131 8.55 -4.29 -21.85
N ILE A 132 9.08 -3.24 -22.46
CA ILE A 132 8.46 -1.92 -22.52
C ILE A 132 7.16 -1.99 -23.33
N LEU A 133 6.10 -1.41 -22.76
CA LEU A 133 4.79 -1.31 -23.39
C LEU A 133 4.63 0.03 -24.13
N THR A 134 3.91 0.00 -25.25
CA THR A 134 3.43 1.22 -25.92
C THR A 134 2.23 1.81 -25.18
N GLU A 135 1.88 3.06 -25.47
CA GLU A 135 0.69 3.71 -24.89
C GLU A 135 -0.61 2.97 -25.22
N ASP A 136 -0.72 2.39 -26.42
CA ASP A 136 -1.91 1.63 -26.82
C ASP A 136 -1.98 0.27 -26.11
N GLU A 137 -0.84 -0.37 -25.87
CA GLU A 137 -0.75 -1.58 -25.04
C GLU A 137 -1.10 -1.30 -23.58
N MET A 138 -0.67 -0.16 -23.04
CA MET A 138 -1.04 0.30 -21.70
C MET A 138 -2.55 0.52 -21.56
N LYS A 139 -3.18 1.18 -22.55
CA LYS A 139 -4.64 1.35 -22.59
C LYS A 139 -5.38 0.01 -22.71
N ALA A 140 -4.88 -0.92 -23.52
CA ALA A 140 -5.47 -2.25 -23.64
C ALA A 140 -5.34 -3.05 -22.34
N LEU A 141 -4.22 -2.93 -21.64
CA LEU A 141 -4.00 -3.53 -20.33
C LEU A 141 -4.94 -2.92 -19.28
N GLU A 142 -5.11 -1.59 -19.28
CA GLU A 142 -6.08 -0.91 -18.41
C GLU A 142 -7.51 -1.37 -18.68
N GLN A 143 -7.92 -1.45 -19.94
CA GLN A 143 -9.24 -1.96 -20.33
C GLN A 143 -9.45 -3.38 -19.79
N PHE A 144 -8.48 -4.27 -20.02
CA PHE A 144 -8.54 -5.65 -19.54
C PHE A 144 -8.69 -5.73 -18.02
N PHE A 145 -7.92 -4.92 -17.29
CA PHE A 145 -8.03 -4.86 -15.83
C PHE A 145 -9.36 -4.28 -15.37
N TYR A 146 -9.82 -3.19 -15.99
CA TYR A 146 -11.08 -2.53 -15.67
C TYR A 146 -12.27 -3.48 -15.81
N GLU A 147 -12.39 -4.19 -16.92
CA GLU A 147 -13.51 -5.12 -17.16
C GLU A 147 -13.58 -6.18 -16.06
N ARG A 148 -12.46 -6.88 -15.82
CA ARG A 148 -12.41 -7.98 -14.86
C ARG A 148 -12.59 -7.52 -13.42
N TRP A 149 -11.99 -6.38 -13.09
CA TRP A 149 -12.14 -5.77 -11.77
C TRP A 149 -13.60 -5.39 -11.53
N SER A 150 -14.19 -4.64 -12.46
CA SER A 150 -15.57 -4.16 -12.33
C SER A 150 -16.58 -5.30 -12.26
N ASP A 151 -16.42 -6.36 -13.06
CA ASP A 151 -17.26 -7.55 -13.00
C ASP A 151 -17.15 -8.25 -11.64
N ALA A 152 -15.94 -8.31 -11.07
CA ALA A 152 -15.72 -8.94 -9.77
C ALA A 152 -16.26 -8.11 -8.59
N ILE A 153 -16.21 -6.78 -8.70
CA ILE A 153 -16.80 -5.85 -7.72
C ILE A 153 -18.32 -5.92 -7.76
N GLU A 154 -18.91 -5.89 -8.96
CA GLU A 154 -20.36 -5.99 -9.16
C GLU A 154 -20.91 -7.34 -8.68
N ALA A 155 -20.21 -8.44 -8.99
CA ALA A 155 -20.55 -9.77 -8.48
C ALA A 155 -20.41 -9.92 -6.95
N ALA A 156 -19.69 -9.01 -6.29
CA ALA A 156 -19.58 -8.96 -4.83
C ALA A 156 -20.69 -8.11 -4.17
N GLY A 157 -21.60 -7.52 -4.96
CA GLY A 157 -22.72 -6.71 -4.47
C GLY A 157 -22.45 -5.22 -4.34
N TYR A 158 -21.29 -4.75 -4.81
CA TYR A 158 -20.96 -3.32 -4.86
C TYR A 158 -21.36 -2.73 -6.21
N GLY A 159 -21.48 -1.40 -6.28
CA GLY A 159 -21.70 -0.70 -7.54
C GLY A 159 -20.55 -0.93 -8.53
N ARG A 160 -20.86 -0.98 -9.81
CA ARG A 160 -19.84 -1.07 -10.86
C ARG A 160 -18.96 0.19 -10.81
N PRO A 161 -17.62 0.08 -10.64
CA PRO A 161 -16.74 1.24 -10.65
C PRO A 161 -16.82 2.01 -11.97
N SER A 162 -16.69 3.34 -11.90
CA SER A 162 -16.65 4.16 -13.13
C SER A 162 -15.37 3.89 -13.92
N ARG A 163 -15.39 4.14 -15.23
CA ARG A 163 -14.19 4.00 -16.05
C ARG A 163 -13.06 4.94 -15.63
N GLU A 164 -13.40 6.14 -15.19
CA GLU A 164 -12.43 7.15 -14.80
C GLU A 164 -11.72 6.84 -13.46
N HIS A 165 -12.42 6.19 -12.52
CA HIS A 165 -11.94 6.05 -11.14
C HIS A 165 -11.76 4.60 -10.67
N GLY A 166 -12.29 3.62 -11.40
CA GLY A 166 -12.26 2.21 -11.01
C GLY A 166 -10.89 1.58 -11.15
N VAL A 167 -10.27 1.70 -12.32
CA VAL A 167 -8.91 1.19 -12.58
C VAL A 167 -8.13 2.22 -13.37
N ARG A 168 -6.91 2.53 -12.92
CA ARG A 168 -5.97 3.37 -13.64
C ARG A 168 -4.67 2.61 -13.82
N VAL A 169 -4.13 2.61 -15.03
CA VAL A 169 -2.81 2.09 -15.34
C VAL A 169 -1.88 3.24 -15.72
N SER A 170 -0.69 3.27 -15.15
CA SER A 170 0.33 4.27 -15.46
C SER A 170 1.72 3.68 -15.45
N HIS A 171 2.65 4.34 -16.15
CA HIS A 171 4.06 4.00 -16.08
C HIS A 171 4.56 4.02 -14.64
N GLY A 172 5.41 3.06 -14.31
CA GLY A 172 6.02 2.94 -13.00
C GLY A 172 7.12 3.98 -12.75
N GLU A 173 6.88 5.28 -12.85
CA GLU A 173 7.95 6.26 -12.62
C GLU A 173 8.60 6.12 -11.24
N SER A 174 9.91 5.84 -11.20
CA SER A 174 10.77 5.63 -10.02
C SER A 174 10.17 4.78 -8.88
N ALA A 175 10.88 3.73 -8.48
CA ALA A 175 10.55 2.98 -7.27
C ALA A 175 10.33 3.87 -6.03
N GLY A 176 11.04 5.00 -5.91
CA GLY A 176 10.86 5.98 -4.83
C GLY A 176 9.45 6.60 -4.71
N LYS A 177 8.73 6.83 -5.82
CA LYS A 177 7.32 7.28 -5.77
C LYS A 177 6.38 6.17 -5.33
N TYR A 178 6.68 4.91 -5.68
CA TYR A 178 5.90 3.74 -5.24
C TYR A 178 6.09 3.44 -3.77
N VAL A 179 7.32 3.54 -3.30
CA VAL A 179 7.67 3.52 -1.88
C VAL A 179 6.94 4.61 -1.12
N ALA A 180 6.92 5.84 -1.65
CA ALA A 180 6.16 6.93 -1.05
C ALA A 180 4.65 6.63 -0.99
N LEU A 181 4.05 6.00 -2.02
CA LEU A 181 2.65 5.57 -2.02
C LEU A 181 2.37 4.46 -1.00
N LEU A 182 3.24 3.45 -0.91
CA LEU A 182 3.20 2.39 0.11
C LEU A 182 3.40 2.95 1.53
N SER A 183 4.12 4.06 1.63
CA SER A 183 4.47 4.72 2.87
C SER A 183 3.58 5.92 3.20
N LYS A 184 2.61 6.32 2.38
CA LYS A 184 1.62 7.36 2.75
C LYS A 184 0.81 7.01 3.98
N GLN A 185 0.79 5.73 4.34
CA GLN A 185 0.22 5.27 5.59
C GLN A 185 1.16 5.41 6.79
N ASN A 186 2.47 5.56 6.58
CA ASN A 186 3.51 5.28 7.58
C ASN A 186 4.74 6.21 7.52
N LEU A 187 4.81 7.22 6.65
CA LEU A 187 5.92 8.18 6.61
C LEU A 187 5.61 9.39 7.48
N ALA A 188 6.33 9.47 8.59
CA ALA A 188 6.52 10.65 9.46
C ALA A 188 6.76 11.97 8.70
N LEU A 189 7.26 11.91 7.46
CA LEU A 189 7.50 13.08 6.63
C LEU A 189 6.21 13.82 6.23
N GLU A 190 5.05 13.16 6.26
CA GLU A 190 3.76 13.87 6.14
C GLU A 190 3.41 14.66 7.41
N THR A 191 3.93 14.27 8.58
CA THR A 191 3.67 14.94 9.86
C THR A 191 4.62 16.11 10.12
N VAL A 192 5.86 16.09 9.61
CA VAL A 192 6.73 17.29 9.59
C VAL A 192 6.25 18.31 8.55
N SER A 193 5.47 17.86 7.55
CA SER A 193 4.75 18.67 6.57
C SER A 193 3.25 18.81 6.90
N SER A 194 2.83 18.54 8.13
CA SER A 194 1.40 18.57 8.55
C SER A 194 0.74 19.95 8.36
N GLY A 195 1.53 21.00 8.17
CA GLY A 195 1.04 22.31 7.75
C GLY A 195 0.79 22.50 6.24
N THR A 196 1.12 21.54 5.36
CA THR A 196 1.19 21.83 3.90
C THR A 196 0.51 20.85 2.96
N LYS A 197 0.08 19.66 3.39
CA LYS A 197 -0.70 18.75 2.53
C LYS A 197 -1.84 18.09 3.26
N GLN A 198 -2.97 18.80 3.31
CA GLN A 198 -4.29 18.17 3.42
C GLN A 198 -4.40 17.11 2.31
N GLY A 199 -4.93 15.92 2.63
CA GLY A 199 -5.27 14.95 1.61
C GLY A 199 -6.16 15.59 0.53
N ARG A 200 -6.09 15.08 -0.70
CA ARG A 200 -6.97 15.58 -1.78
C ARG A 200 -8.43 15.51 -1.31
N GLN A 201 -9.15 16.61 -1.44
CA GLN A 201 -10.58 16.72 -1.12
C GLN A 201 -10.98 16.39 0.33
N GLY A 202 -10.09 16.59 1.31
CA GLY A 202 -10.43 16.41 2.72
C GLY A 202 -10.34 14.96 3.24
N ASN A 203 -9.83 14.02 2.44
CA ASN A 203 -9.53 12.67 2.90
C ASN A 203 -8.36 12.67 3.90
N ARG A 204 -8.47 11.83 4.93
CA ARG A 204 -7.47 11.67 6.00
C ARG A 204 -6.75 10.34 5.85
N SER A 205 -5.42 10.36 5.96
CA SER A 205 -4.64 9.14 6.17
C SER A 205 -4.92 8.58 7.57
N THR A 206 -4.55 7.33 7.80
CA THR A 206 -4.70 6.68 9.11
C THR A 206 -3.85 7.37 10.18
N LEU A 207 -2.66 7.89 9.84
CA LEU A 207 -1.85 8.72 10.73
C LEU A 207 -2.53 10.05 11.04
N GLN A 208 -3.07 10.73 10.03
CA GLN A 208 -3.82 11.97 10.25
C GLN A 208 -5.03 11.71 11.16
N LEU A 209 -5.74 10.60 10.97
CA LEU A 209 -6.86 10.21 11.83
C LEU A 209 -6.43 9.97 13.28
N GLN A 210 -5.29 9.31 13.50
CA GLN A 210 -4.73 9.11 14.85
C GLN A 210 -4.32 10.44 15.50
N TYR A 211 -3.68 11.32 14.74
CA TYR A 211 -3.29 12.66 15.19
C TYR A 211 -4.52 13.51 15.53
N ASP A 212 -5.51 13.56 14.64
CA ASP A 212 -6.78 14.25 14.85
C ASP A 212 -7.48 13.78 16.13
N TRP A 213 -7.51 12.47 16.38
CA TRP A 213 -8.08 11.92 17.60
C TRP A 213 -7.28 12.34 18.84
N MET A 214 -5.96 12.35 18.77
CA MET A 214 -5.10 12.81 19.87
C MET A 214 -5.36 14.27 20.22
N VAL A 215 -5.52 15.13 19.22
CA VAL A 215 -5.72 16.59 19.41
C VAL A 215 -7.17 16.92 19.80
N HIS A 216 -8.15 16.32 19.14
CA HIS A 216 -9.56 16.72 19.25
C HIS A 216 -10.43 15.76 20.05
N GLN A 217 -9.95 14.54 20.34
CA GLN A 217 -10.64 13.52 21.14
C GLN A 217 -12.07 13.18 20.68
N ARG A 218 -12.35 13.29 19.37
CA ARG A 218 -13.66 12.96 18.80
C ARG A 218 -13.93 11.46 18.87
N ASP A 219 -15.09 11.07 19.40
CA ASP A 219 -15.50 9.66 19.45
C ASP A 219 -15.64 9.02 18.06
N SER A 220 -16.00 9.80 17.04
CA SER A 220 -16.05 9.34 15.65
C SER A 220 -14.67 8.89 15.16
N ASP A 221 -13.61 9.65 15.44
CA ASP A 221 -12.25 9.26 15.06
C ASP A 221 -11.80 8.01 15.82
N LYS A 222 -12.14 7.89 17.12
CA LYS A 222 -11.88 6.70 17.92
C LYS A 222 -12.53 5.44 17.34
N GLN A 223 -13.77 5.54 16.88
CA GLN A 223 -14.50 4.42 16.26
C GLN A 223 -13.85 3.99 14.94
N LEU A 224 -13.47 4.94 14.09
CA LEU A 224 -12.74 4.67 12.84
C LEU A 224 -11.37 4.02 13.09
N ILE A 225 -10.61 4.50 14.08
CA ILE A 225 -9.33 3.90 14.46
C ILE A 225 -9.53 2.44 14.90
N LYS A 226 -10.55 2.18 15.74
CA LYS A 226 -10.87 0.82 16.19
C LYS A 226 -11.25 -0.09 15.03
N GLU A 227 -12.10 0.38 14.12
CA GLU A 227 -12.49 -0.37 12.93
C GLU A 227 -11.28 -0.71 12.06
N TYR A 228 -10.42 0.29 11.79
CA TYR A 228 -9.19 0.11 11.04
C TYR A 228 -8.25 -0.92 11.66
N GLN A 229 -8.02 -0.84 12.98
CA GLN A 229 -7.16 -1.79 13.70
C GLN A 229 -7.73 -3.22 13.69
N LEU A 230 -9.06 -3.38 13.71
CA LEU A 230 -9.70 -4.70 13.61
C LEU A 230 -9.60 -5.24 12.18
N ALA A 231 -9.92 -4.42 11.18
CA ALA A 231 -9.96 -4.79 9.77
C ALA A 231 -8.57 -5.14 9.20
N THR A 232 -7.52 -4.51 9.70
CA THR A 232 -6.12 -4.73 9.26
C THR A 232 -5.37 -5.76 10.09
N TYR A 233 -6.03 -6.40 11.07
CA TYR A 233 -5.38 -7.42 11.89
C TYR A 233 -4.87 -8.60 11.04
N ARG A 234 -3.56 -8.90 11.17
CA ARG A 234 -2.83 -9.93 10.38
C ARG A 234 -2.84 -9.70 8.86
N MET A 235 -3.16 -8.49 8.42
CA MET A 235 -3.03 -8.12 7.02
C MET A 235 -1.55 -7.86 6.71
N ASN A 236 -1.03 -8.47 5.64
CA ASN A 236 0.31 -8.17 5.16
C ASN A 236 0.33 -6.79 4.51
N GLN A 237 1.38 -6.00 4.77
CA GLN A 237 1.56 -4.73 4.06
C GLN A 237 1.82 -4.96 2.56
N LEU A 238 2.74 -5.86 2.24
CA LEU A 238 3.00 -6.30 0.87
C LEU A 238 2.50 -7.72 0.61
N THR A 239 1.88 -7.92 -0.54
CA THR A 239 1.58 -9.25 -1.08
C THR A 239 2.22 -9.40 -2.45
N TRP A 240 3.01 -10.45 -2.62
CA TRP A 240 3.68 -10.78 -3.87
C TRP A 240 2.93 -11.89 -4.61
N SER A 241 3.02 -11.89 -5.95
CA SER A 241 2.67 -13.05 -6.75
C SER A 241 3.46 -14.29 -6.31
N ARG A 242 2.87 -15.48 -6.49
CA ARG A 242 3.42 -16.76 -5.99
C ARG A 242 3.70 -17.75 -7.13
N GLY A 243 4.35 -18.86 -6.78
CA GLY A 243 4.64 -19.95 -7.71
C GLY A 243 5.65 -19.52 -8.77
N LYS A 244 5.36 -19.81 -10.05
CA LYS A 244 6.25 -19.43 -11.17
C LYS A 244 6.41 -17.92 -11.38
N ASN A 245 5.51 -17.13 -10.81
CA ASN A 245 5.50 -15.67 -10.88
C ASN A 245 6.07 -15.02 -9.61
N ASP A 246 6.71 -15.78 -8.71
CA ASP A 246 7.27 -15.25 -7.47
C ASP A 246 8.53 -14.41 -7.75
N LEU A 247 8.37 -13.09 -7.67
CA LEU A 247 9.43 -12.12 -7.94
C LEU A 247 10.55 -12.20 -6.89
N ARG A 248 10.22 -12.49 -5.63
CA ARG A 248 11.23 -12.58 -4.57
C ARG A 248 12.16 -13.76 -4.83
N LYS A 249 11.62 -14.90 -5.25
CA LYS A 249 12.41 -16.05 -5.68
C LYS A 249 13.24 -15.75 -6.93
N LYS A 250 12.64 -15.11 -7.94
CA LYS A 250 13.32 -14.78 -9.20
C LYS A 250 14.53 -13.87 -8.98
N TYR A 251 14.40 -12.84 -8.15
CA TYR A 251 15.45 -11.85 -7.90
C TYR A 251 16.22 -12.08 -6.60
N ARG A 252 16.00 -13.22 -5.92
CA ARG A 252 16.68 -13.63 -4.69
C ARG A 252 16.57 -12.59 -3.56
N VAL A 253 15.42 -11.94 -3.46
CA VAL A 253 15.10 -11.05 -2.33
C VAL A 253 14.77 -11.91 -1.12
N ALA A 254 15.52 -11.74 -0.03
CA ALA A 254 15.32 -12.48 1.21
C ALA A 254 13.92 -12.19 1.79
N GLU A 255 13.25 -13.23 2.28
CA GLU A 255 12.03 -13.05 3.05
C GLU A 255 12.41 -12.70 4.49
N GLN A 256 11.92 -11.56 4.97
CA GLN A 256 12.11 -11.09 6.34
C GLN A 256 10.74 -10.95 6.99
N LEU A 257 10.56 -11.46 8.21
CA LEU A 257 9.34 -11.26 8.97
C LEU A 257 9.29 -9.81 9.49
N ASP A 258 8.11 -9.19 9.41
CA ASP A 258 7.87 -7.83 9.90
C ASP A 258 8.24 -7.69 11.38
N PHE A 259 7.98 -8.73 12.19
CA PHE A 259 8.33 -8.75 13.60
C PHE A 259 9.85 -8.72 13.81
N ASP A 260 10.59 -9.63 13.16
CA ASP A 260 12.04 -9.71 13.32
C ASP A 260 12.73 -8.40 12.88
N LEU A 261 12.19 -7.79 11.82
CA LEU A 261 12.69 -6.52 11.29
C LEU A 261 12.66 -5.40 12.33
N VAL A 262 11.55 -5.22 13.01
CA VAL A 262 11.40 -4.12 13.99
C VAL A 262 12.09 -4.42 15.32
N GLN A 263 12.47 -5.67 15.58
CA GLN A 263 13.26 -6.03 16.76
C GLN A 263 14.78 -5.84 16.56
N ASP A 264 15.27 -5.65 15.32
CA ASP A 264 16.71 -5.53 15.05
C ASP A 264 17.29 -4.26 15.73
N PRO A 265 18.16 -4.41 16.75
CA PRO A 265 18.69 -3.27 17.51
C PRO A 265 19.58 -2.32 16.68
N ILE A 266 20.06 -2.74 15.51
CA ILE A 266 20.85 -1.90 14.59
C ILE A 266 19.94 -1.00 13.74
N GLU A 267 18.77 -1.50 13.32
CA GLU A 267 17.77 -0.72 12.58
C GLU A 267 16.78 0.01 13.49
N ASN A 268 16.69 -0.38 14.77
CA ASN A 268 15.83 0.19 15.80
C ASN A 268 16.40 1.50 16.39
N THR A 269 16.79 2.43 15.53
CA THR A 269 16.84 3.84 15.93
C THR A 269 15.44 4.40 15.84
N GLY A 270 14.75 4.54 16.97
CA GLY A 270 13.54 5.33 17.06
C GLY A 270 13.86 6.77 16.66
N GLN A 271 13.69 7.10 15.39
CA GLN A 271 13.62 8.49 14.93
C GLN A 271 12.26 9.03 15.34
N VAL A 272 12.18 10.31 15.72
CA VAL A 272 10.89 10.96 16.03
C VAL A 272 9.97 10.85 14.80
N VAL A 273 8.98 9.94 14.87
CA VAL A 273 7.98 9.73 13.80
C VAL A 273 6.86 10.76 13.94
N VAL A 274 6.52 11.16 15.17
CA VAL A 274 5.51 12.17 15.49
C VAL A 274 6.01 13.03 16.63
N ARG A 275 5.98 14.36 16.46
CA ARG A 275 6.15 15.30 17.57
C ARG A 275 4.79 15.45 18.25
N MET A 276 4.58 14.72 19.34
CA MET A 276 3.39 14.91 20.16
C MET A 276 3.58 16.22 20.93
N HIS A 277 2.79 17.25 20.61
CA HIS A 277 2.72 18.43 21.45
C HIS A 277 2.06 18.01 22.76
N SER A 278 2.81 18.02 23.86
CA SER A 278 2.21 18.08 25.18
C SER A 278 1.57 19.45 25.31
N SER A 279 0.26 19.49 25.54
CA SER A 279 -0.37 20.70 26.05
C SER A 279 0.24 21.01 27.42
N GLU A 280 1.00 22.10 27.50
CA GLU A 280 1.05 22.89 28.74
C GLU A 280 -0.32 23.55 28.97
#